data_AF-A0A927V9S1-F1
#
_entry.id   AF-A0A927V9S1-F1
#
_cell.length_a   1.000
_cell.length_b   1.000
_cell.length_c   1.000
_cell.angle_alpha   90.00
_cell.angle_beta   90.00
_cell.angle_gamma   90.00
#
_symmetry.space_group_name_H-M   'P 1'
#
loop_
_entity.id
_entity.type
_entity.pdbx_description
1 polymer ?
#
loop_
_entity_poly.entity_id
_entity_poly.type
_entity_poly.pdbx_seq_one_letter_code
_entity_poly.pdbx_strand_id
1 'polypeptide(L)'
;MSFTYKVPKRKSNRITYRIMGSIFFLVAFAQFFMVATGYGNHKMLTLIFALFLGSYGIYLIAASFRKQAFDITYLFNEDGLKVTHRYGETQYSFDDIEFVTMVIADENMLFYVLNVKTKKNLYTIPFTMKGELCEKIYEFVNARIKHENNEA
;
A
#
# COMPACT_ATOMS: atom_id res chain seq x y z
N MET A 1 16.53 0.93 -22.86
CA MET A 1 15.26 0.16 -22.81
C MET A 1 14.48 0.59 -21.57
N SER A 2 13.18 0.88 -21.68
CA SER A 2 12.36 1.38 -20.56
C SER A 2 11.10 0.53 -20.37
N PHE A 3 10.84 0.04 -19.16
CA PHE A 3 9.64 -0.72 -18.83
C PHE A 3 8.71 0.13 -17.98
N THR A 4 7.48 0.37 -18.46
CA THR A 4 6.45 1.09 -17.70
C THR A 4 5.36 0.13 -17.26
N TYR A 5 5.11 0.06 -15.96
CA TYR A 5 4.05 -0.76 -15.39
C TYR A 5 3.16 0.06 -14.45
N LYS A 6 1.87 0.15 -14.80
CA LYS A 6 0.86 0.83 -13.98
C LYS A 6 0.08 -0.21 -13.19
N VAL A 7 0.03 -0.04 -11.87
CA VAL A 7 -0.82 -0.83 -10.97
C VAL A 7 -2.09 -0.01 -10.68
N PRO A 8 -3.21 -0.30 -11.35
CA PRO A 8 -4.47 0.38 -11.06
C PRO A 8 -5.02 -0.09 -9.70
N LYS A 9 -5.41 0.86 -8.85
CA LYS A 9 -6.11 0.59 -7.59
C LYS A 9 -7.56 1.04 -7.71
N ARG A 10 -8.49 0.15 -7.37
CA ARG A 10 -9.93 0.42 -7.45
C ARG A 10 -10.29 1.63 -6.58
N LYS A 11 -10.81 2.69 -7.22
CA LYS A 11 -11.29 3.89 -6.52
C LYS A 11 -12.38 3.56 -5.49
N SER A 12 -13.22 2.56 -5.80
CA SER A 12 -14.30 2.07 -4.95
C SER A 12 -13.82 1.66 -3.55
N ASN A 13 -12.71 0.91 -3.43
CA ASN A 13 -12.19 0.51 -2.13
C ASN A 13 -11.94 1.72 -1.21
N ARG A 14 -11.34 2.80 -1.74
CA ARG A 14 -11.08 4.01 -0.94
C ARG A 14 -12.37 4.70 -0.48
N ILE A 15 -13.40 4.70 -1.32
CA ILE A 15 -14.70 5.24 -0.97
C ILE A 15 -15.34 4.38 0.12
N THR A 16 -15.26 3.05 0.02
CA THR A 16 -15.75 2.13 1.07
C THR A 16 -15.06 2.39 2.41
N TYR A 17 -13.72 2.51 2.44
CA TYR A 17 -13.00 2.83 3.68
C TYR A 17 -13.47 4.15 4.31
N ARG A 18 -13.76 5.17 3.50
CA ARG A 18 -14.25 6.47 3.98
C ARG A 18 -15.68 6.38 4.49
N ILE A 19 -16.58 5.77 3.72
CA ILE A 19 -17.98 5.63 4.12
C ILE A 19 -18.07 4.81 5.41
N MET A 20 -17.40 3.66 5.47
CA MET A 20 -17.45 2.79 6.64
C MET A 20 -16.81 3.44 7.87
N GLY A 21 -15.68 4.12 7.69
CA GLY A 21 -15.04 4.88 8.75
C GLY A 21 -15.91 6.04 9.25
N SER A 22 -16.59 6.76 8.35
CA SER A 22 -17.55 7.82 8.72
C SER A 22 -18.75 7.26 9.47
N ILE A 23 -19.28 6.11 9.08
CA ILE A 23 -20.39 5.45 9.79
C ILE A 23 -19.97 5.10 11.22
N PHE A 24 -18.81 4.48 11.41
CA PHE A 24 -18.32 4.14 12.76
C PHE A 24 -18.04 5.38 13.61
N PHE A 25 -17.52 6.45 13.01
CA PHE A 25 -17.34 7.72 13.69
C PHE A 25 -18.69 8.34 14.11
N LEU A 26 -19.69 8.34 13.23
CA LEU A 26 -21.04 8.86 13.54
C LEU A 26 -21.74 8.04 14.64
N VAL A 27 -21.63 6.71 14.61
CA VAL A 27 -22.18 5.85 15.66
C VAL A 27 -21.51 6.12 17.00
N ALA A 28 -20.18 6.23 17.02
CA ALA A 28 -19.43 6.59 18.22
C ALA A 28 -19.83 7.97 18.76
N PHE A 29 -20.01 8.96 17.87
CA PHE A 29 -20.45 10.30 18.24
C PHE A 29 -21.86 10.30 18.82
N ALA A 30 -22.80 9.56 18.22
CA ALA A 30 -24.16 9.40 18.72
C ALA A 30 -24.18 8.74 20.12
N GLN A 31 -23.34 7.72 20.34
CA GLN A 31 -23.19 7.08 21.65
C GLN A 31 -22.63 8.06 22.69
N PHE A 32 -21.64 8.87 22.33
CA PHE A 32 -21.13 9.94 23.20
C PHE A 32 -22.21 10.95 23.57
N PHE A 33 -23.01 11.39 22.60
CA PHE A 33 -24.11 12.32 22.81
C PHE A 33 -25.21 11.73 23.72
N MET A 34 -25.55 10.46 23.53
CA MET A 34 -26.53 9.75 24.33
C MET A 34 -26.10 9.64 25.81
N VAL A 35 -24.82 9.32 26.06
CA VAL A 35 -24.26 9.29 27.41
C VAL A 35 -24.23 10.70 28.03
N ALA A 36 -23.87 11.73 27.25
CA ALA A 36 -23.81 13.12 27.72
C ALA A 36 -25.19 13.68 28.11
N THR A 37 -26.24 13.31 27.38
CA THR A 37 -27.65 13.68 27.68
C THR A 37 -28.27 12.86 28.81
N GLY A 38 -27.50 11.94 29.41
CA GLY A 38 -27.92 11.15 30.56
C GLY A 38 -28.76 9.91 30.23
N TYR A 39 -29.03 9.65 28.96
CA TYR A 39 -29.73 8.46 28.48
C TYR A 39 -28.78 7.26 28.48
N GLY A 40 -28.82 6.42 29.51
CA GLY A 40 -28.10 5.14 29.53
C GLY A 40 -27.75 4.62 30.92
N ASN A 41 -28.02 3.33 31.15
CA ASN A 41 -27.75 2.66 32.43
C ASN A 41 -26.27 2.27 32.62
N HIS A 42 -25.53 2.02 31.53
CA HIS A 42 -24.13 1.56 31.56
C HIS A 42 -23.15 2.58 30.97
N LYS A 43 -23.19 3.82 31.48
CA LYS A 43 -22.47 4.98 30.93
C LYS A 43 -20.98 4.75 30.67
N MET A 44 -20.27 4.11 31.61
CA MET A 44 -18.83 3.87 31.49
C MET A 44 -18.49 2.88 30.38
N LEU A 45 -19.23 1.76 30.28
CA LEU A 45 -19.01 0.74 29.27
C LEU A 45 -19.33 1.28 27.86
N THR A 46 -20.45 1.99 27.71
CA THR A 46 -20.82 2.63 26.44
C THR A 46 -19.76 3.62 25.97
N LEU A 47 -19.15 4.39 26.89
CA LEU A 47 -18.12 5.36 26.55
C LEU A 47 -16.82 4.69 26.08
N ILE A 48 -16.41 3.60 26.72
CA ILE A 48 -15.25 2.80 26.30
C ILE A 48 -15.47 2.22 24.89
N PHE A 49 -16.64 1.64 24.63
CA PHE A 49 -16.99 1.12 23.31
C PHE A 49 -17.04 2.22 22.24
N ALA A 50 -17.63 3.37 22.56
CA ALA A 50 -17.66 4.52 21.67
C ALA A 50 -16.25 5.01 21.33
N LEU A 51 -15.34 5.02 22.30
CA LEU A 51 -13.95 5.43 22.08
C LEU A 51 -13.19 4.46 21.17
N PHE A 52 -13.32 3.14 21.40
CA PHE A 52 -12.73 2.13 20.51
C PHE A 52 -13.31 2.22 19.10
N LEU A 53 -14.63 2.28 18.97
CA LEU A 53 -15.32 2.34 17.68
C LEU A 53 -14.96 3.63 16.91
N GLY A 54 -14.93 4.78 17.60
CA GLY A 54 -14.56 6.06 17.03
C GLY A 54 -13.10 6.09 16.57
N SER A 55 -12.19 5.57 17.38
CA SER A 55 -10.77 5.47 17.01
C SER A 55 -10.56 4.59 15.77
N TYR A 56 -11.30 3.47 15.67
CA TYR A 56 -11.25 2.60 14.50
C TYR A 56 -11.85 3.25 13.26
N GLY A 57 -12.95 4.01 13.41
CA GLY A 57 -13.54 4.81 12.33
C GLY A 57 -12.55 5.83 11.76
N ILE A 58 -11.85 6.56 12.63
CA ILE A 58 -10.79 7.51 12.23
C ILE A 58 -9.65 6.77 11.52
N TYR A 59 -9.22 5.62 12.04
CA TYR A 59 -8.19 4.79 11.43
C TYR A 59 -8.55 4.37 10.00
N LEU A 60 -9.79 3.92 9.76
CA LEU A 60 -10.27 3.54 8.41
C LEU A 60 -10.24 4.73 7.44
N ILE A 61 -10.66 5.91 7.89
CA ILE A 61 -10.60 7.14 7.09
C ILE A 61 -9.15 7.46 6.75
N ALA A 62 -8.25 7.47 7.74
CA ALA A 62 -6.83 7.76 7.54
C ALA A 62 -6.15 6.73 6.62
N ALA A 63 -6.50 5.44 6.74
CA ALA A 63 -6.01 4.37 5.88
C ALA A 63 -6.37 4.61 4.41
N SER A 64 -7.52 5.24 4.12
CA SER A 64 -7.94 5.59 2.76
C SER A 64 -7.04 6.60 2.05
N PHE A 65 -6.24 7.37 2.79
CA PHE A 65 -5.32 8.39 2.27
C PHE A 65 -3.86 7.91 2.16
N ARG A 66 -3.56 6.66 2.54
CA ARG A 66 -2.21 6.10 2.39
C ARG A 66 -1.78 6.11 0.93
N LYS A 67 -0.50 6.37 0.65
CA LYS A 67 0.08 6.42 -0.71
C LYS A 67 -0.24 5.16 -1.53
N GLN A 68 -0.22 3.99 -0.88
CA GLN A 68 -0.51 2.67 -1.46
C GLN A 68 -1.98 2.46 -1.86
N ALA A 69 -2.89 3.30 -1.37
CA ALA A 69 -4.30 3.23 -1.72
C ALA A 69 -4.60 3.81 -3.12
N PHE A 70 -3.66 4.57 -3.70
CA PHE A 70 -3.78 5.21 -5.01
C PHE A 70 -3.07 4.42 -6.10
N ASP A 71 -3.36 4.76 -7.35
CA ASP A 71 -2.68 4.19 -8.51
C ASP A 71 -1.19 4.54 -8.43
N ILE A 72 -0.36 3.56 -8.77
CA ILE A 72 1.09 3.71 -8.78
C ILE A 72 1.59 3.30 -10.16
N THR A 73 2.38 4.18 -10.77
CA THR A 73 3.09 3.88 -12.00
C THR A 73 4.56 3.67 -11.67
N TYR A 74 5.08 2.51 -12.00
CA TYR A 74 6.49 2.16 -11.89
C TYR A 74 7.10 2.25 -13.28
N LEU A 75 8.17 3.02 -13.41
CA LEU A 75 8.91 3.21 -14.64
C LEU A 75 10.37 2.84 -14.38
N PHE A 76 10.81 1.77 -15.02
CA PHE A 76 12.15 1.25 -14.95
C PHE A 76 12.91 1.72 -16.19
N ASN A 77 13.85 2.64 -16.00
CA ASN A 77 14.69 3.21 -17.05
C ASN A 77 16.15 2.82 -16.85
N GLU A 78 17.00 3.24 -17.78
CA GLU A 78 18.47 3.11 -17.67
C GLU A 78 19.05 3.93 -16.50
N ASP A 79 18.35 4.99 -16.07
CA ASP A 79 18.73 5.82 -14.93
C ASP A 79 18.27 5.26 -13.57
N GLY A 80 17.40 4.23 -13.56
CA GLY A 80 16.88 3.63 -12.32
C GLY A 80 15.36 3.47 -12.28
N LEU A 81 14.83 3.43 -11.06
CA LEU A 81 13.40 3.25 -10.78
C LEU A 81 12.74 4.60 -10.49
N LYS A 82 11.82 5.00 -11.37
CA LYS A 82 10.93 6.13 -11.13
C LYS A 82 9.56 5.63 -10.70
N VAL A 83 9.12 6.05 -9.52
CA VAL A 83 7.79 5.74 -8.98
C VAL A 83 6.94 7.00 -8.98
N THR A 84 5.93 7.02 -9.85
CA THR A 84 4.96 8.12 -9.91
C THR A 84 3.74 7.74 -9.08
N HIS A 85 3.49 8.54 -8.05
CA HIS A 85 2.33 8.43 -7.16
C HIS A 85 1.45 9.68 -7.26
N ARG A 86 0.25 9.63 -6.68
CA ARG A 86 -0.66 10.80 -6.61
C ARG A 86 -0.04 12.03 -5.93
N TYR A 87 0.88 11.84 -4.99
CA TYR A 87 1.48 12.91 -4.18
C TYR A 87 2.82 13.42 -4.72
N GLY A 88 3.25 12.94 -5.89
CA GLY A 88 4.52 13.32 -6.51
C GLY A 88 5.27 12.13 -7.08
N GLU A 89 6.44 12.43 -7.62
CA GLU A 89 7.34 11.47 -8.25
C GLU A 89 8.57 11.26 -7.37
N THR A 90 8.98 10.01 -7.18
CA THR A 90 10.23 9.67 -6.51
C THR A 90 11.10 8.88 -7.47
N GLN A 91 12.32 9.35 -7.71
CA GLN A 91 13.31 8.66 -8.52
C GLN A 91 14.37 8.05 -7.62
N TYR A 92 14.70 6.79 -7.86
CA TYR A 92 15.74 6.03 -7.20
C TYR A 92 16.77 5.60 -8.25
N SER A 93 18.05 5.84 -7.98
CA SER A 93 19.13 5.26 -8.78
C SER A 93 19.25 3.76 -8.48
N PHE A 94 19.91 2.99 -9.35
CA PHE A 94 20.21 1.59 -9.09
C PHE A 94 21.08 1.38 -7.84
N ASP A 95 21.96 2.33 -7.49
CA ASP A 95 22.77 2.28 -6.26
C ASP A 95 21.94 2.45 -4.96
N ASP A 96 20.65 2.82 -5.07
CA ASP A 96 19.73 2.92 -3.93
C ASP A 96 18.84 1.69 -3.75
N ILE A 97 18.92 0.73 -4.68
CA ILE A 97 18.19 -0.53 -4.65
C ILE A 97 19.09 -1.56 -3.97
N GLU A 98 18.66 -2.05 -2.81
CA GLU A 98 19.41 -3.05 -2.02
C GLU A 98 19.24 -4.44 -2.61
N PHE A 99 18.00 -4.83 -2.91
CA PHE A 99 17.70 -6.11 -3.52
C PHE A 99 16.37 -6.08 -4.24
N VAL A 100 16.23 -6.99 -5.21
CA VAL A 100 14.96 -7.32 -5.85
C VAL A 100 14.70 -8.80 -5.68
N THR A 101 13.47 -9.15 -5.31
CA THR A 101 13.03 -10.55 -5.18
C THR A 101 11.75 -10.74 -5.97
N MET A 102 11.72 -11.77 -6.81
CA MET A 102 10.50 -12.22 -7.47
C MET A 102 9.92 -13.39 -6.67
N VAL A 103 8.64 -13.28 -6.32
CA VAL A 103 7.89 -14.35 -5.66
C VAL A 103 6.85 -14.88 -6.65
N ILE A 104 6.99 -16.16 -6.98
CA ILE A 104 6.02 -16.94 -7.76
C ILE A 104 5.36 -17.90 -6.78
N ALA A 105 4.06 -17.77 -6.57
CA ALA A 105 3.35 -18.56 -5.58
C ALA A 105 3.06 -20.01 -6.04
N ASP A 106 2.88 -20.21 -7.35
CA ASP A 106 2.63 -21.52 -8.01
C ASP A 106 2.79 -21.33 -9.54
N GLU A 107 3.21 -22.36 -10.29
CA GLU A 107 3.33 -22.34 -11.76
C GLU A 107 1.97 -22.13 -12.45
N ASN A 108 0.88 -22.56 -11.81
CA ASN A 108 -0.49 -22.40 -12.34
C ASN A 108 -1.18 -21.10 -11.90
N MET A 109 -0.55 -20.29 -11.04
CA MET A 109 -1.16 -19.06 -10.52
C MET A 109 -0.87 -17.86 -11.42
N LEU A 110 -1.91 -17.07 -11.67
CA LEU A 110 -1.86 -15.85 -12.50
C LEU A 110 -1.23 -14.64 -11.80
N PHE A 111 -0.53 -14.82 -10.68
CA PHE A 111 -0.09 -13.72 -9.80
C PHE A 111 1.40 -13.81 -9.46
N TYR A 112 2.16 -12.86 -9.99
CA TYR A 112 3.60 -12.71 -9.78
C TYR A 112 3.83 -11.48 -8.91
N VAL A 113 4.74 -11.54 -7.95
CA VAL A 113 5.02 -10.40 -7.08
C VAL A 113 6.49 -10.04 -7.17
N LEU A 114 6.78 -8.80 -7.58
CA LEU A 114 8.12 -8.24 -7.56
C LEU A 114 8.28 -7.36 -6.33
N ASN A 115 9.18 -7.74 -5.44
CA ASN A 115 9.58 -6.94 -4.30
C ASN A 115 10.86 -6.19 -4.64
N VAL A 116 10.82 -4.87 -4.62
CA VAL A 116 11.97 -4.00 -4.81
C VAL A 116 12.24 -3.29 -3.49
N LYS A 117 13.35 -3.64 -2.84
CA LYS A 117 13.78 -2.96 -1.62
C LYS A 117 14.74 -1.83 -1.98
N THR A 118 14.36 -0.61 -1.60
CA THR A 118 15.28 0.53 -1.56
C THR A 118 15.70 0.80 -0.12
N LYS A 119 16.77 1.58 0.07
CA LYS A 119 17.27 2.00 1.40
C LYS A 119 16.20 2.53 2.35
N LYS A 120 15.11 3.11 1.82
CA LYS A 120 14.02 3.71 2.61
C LYS A 120 12.71 2.94 2.55
N ASN A 121 12.40 2.25 1.46
CA ASN A 121 11.06 1.70 1.23
C ASN A 121 11.11 0.30 0.61
N LEU A 122 10.15 -0.55 0.97
CA LEU A 122 9.90 -1.82 0.29
C LEU A 122 8.69 -1.64 -0.64
N TYR A 123 8.90 -1.84 -1.94
CA TYR A 123 7.85 -1.78 -2.95
C TYR A 123 7.44 -3.19 -3.36
N THR A 124 6.22 -3.58 -3.03
CA THR A 124 5.61 -4.84 -3.48
C THR A 124 4.72 -4.57 -4.69
N ILE A 125 5.14 -5.04 -5.86
CA ILE A 125 4.51 -4.78 -7.14
C ILE A 125 3.84 -6.08 -7.63
N PRO A 126 2.50 -6.17 -7.60
CA PRO A 126 1.80 -7.32 -8.11
C PRO A 126 1.63 -7.24 -9.64
N PHE A 127 1.94 -8.33 -10.33
CA PHE A 127 1.73 -8.55 -11.75
C PHE A 127 0.71 -9.67 -11.93
N THR A 128 -0.45 -9.33 -12.49
CA THR A 128 -1.51 -10.31 -12.79
C THR A 128 -1.46 -10.67 -14.27
N MET A 129 -1.35 -11.96 -14.60
CA MET A 129 -1.26 -12.51 -15.97
C MET A 129 -0.14 -11.92 -16.85
N LYS A 130 0.91 -11.38 -16.23
CA LYS A 130 2.03 -10.73 -16.92
C LYS A 130 3.38 -11.25 -16.41
N GLY A 131 3.51 -12.59 -16.36
CA GLY A 131 4.73 -13.28 -15.89
C GLY A 131 5.97 -12.87 -16.69
N GLU A 132 5.91 -12.94 -18.02
CA GLU A 132 7.04 -12.56 -18.89
C GLU A 132 7.53 -11.11 -18.68
N LEU A 133 6.62 -10.19 -18.37
CA LEU A 133 6.97 -8.79 -18.11
C LEU A 133 7.59 -8.64 -16.71
N CYS A 134 7.13 -9.41 -15.74
CA CYS A 134 7.73 -9.48 -14.41
C CYS A 134 9.16 -10.04 -14.49
N GLU A 135 9.37 -11.13 -15.23
CA GLU A 135 10.68 -11.75 -15.46
C GLU A 135 11.63 -10.79 -16.17
N LYS A 136 11.21 -10.16 -17.27
CA LYS A 136 12.05 -9.17 -17.99
C LYS A 136 12.45 -7.99 -17.11
N ILE A 137 11.55 -7.51 -16.26
CA ILE A 137 11.87 -6.44 -15.31
C ILE A 137 12.83 -6.96 -14.23
N TYR A 138 12.59 -8.15 -13.70
CA TYR A 138 13.46 -8.77 -12.70
C TYR A 138 14.89 -8.92 -13.22
N GLU A 139 15.07 -9.53 -14.40
CA GLU A 139 16.38 -9.68 -15.05
C GLU A 139 17.03 -8.32 -15.33
N PHE A 140 16.26 -7.35 -15.86
CA PHE A 140 16.75 -6.01 -16.18
C PHE A 140 17.30 -5.27 -14.95
N VAL A 141 16.60 -5.38 -13.82
CA VAL A 141 17.00 -4.72 -12.56
C VAL A 141 18.10 -5.50 -11.86
N ASN A 142 17.99 -6.83 -11.78
CA ASN A 142 18.99 -7.68 -11.11
C ASN A 142 20.37 -7.59 -11.80
N ALA A 143 20.41 -7.51 -13.13
CA ALA A 143 21.65 -7.31 -13.88
C ALA A 143 22.34 -5.95 -13.64
N ARG A 144 21.62 -4.97 -13.06
CA ARG A 144 22.12 -3.60 -12.81
C ARG A 144 22.31 -3.28 -11.34
N ILE A 145 21.79 -4.11 -10.45
CA ILE A 145 22.12 -4.03 -9.02
C ILE A 145 23.56 -4.48 -8.87
N LYS A 146 24.38 -3.69 -8.19
CA LYS A 146 25.67 -4.17 -7.70
C LYS A 146 25.36 -5.21 -6.63
N HIS A 147 25.61 -6.48 -6.92
CA HIS A 147 25.81 -7.45 -5.85
C HIS A 147 27.08 -7.02 -5.12
N GLU A 148 26.93 -6.26 -4.03
CA GLU A 148 27.98 -6.26 -3.01
C GLU A 148 28.06 -7.70 -2.52
N ASN A 149 29.06 -8.42 -3.05
CA ASN A 149 29.45 -9.75 -2.60
C ASN A 149 29.71 -9.65 -1.10
N ASN A 150 28.72 -10.03 -0.29
CA ASN A 150 28.96 -10.48 1.07
C ASN A 150 29.53 -11.90 1.00
N GLU A 151 30.78 -12.00 0.57
CA GLU A 151 31.67 -13.07 1.03
C GLU A 151 32.52 -12.47 2.15
N ALA A 152 32.12 -12.75 3.39
CA ALA A 152 32.97 -12.67 4.58
C ALA A 152 32.43 -13.64 5.64
#